data_AF-A0A1M6DE84-F1
#
_entry.id   AF-A0A1M6DE84-F1
#
_cell.length_a   1.000
_cell.length_b   1.000
_cell.length_c   1.000
_cell.angle_alpha   90.00
_cell.angle_beta   90.00
_cell.angle_gamma   90.00
#
_symmetry.space_group_name_H-M   'P 1'
#
loop_
_entity.id
_entity.type
_entity.pdbx_description
1 polymer ?
#
loop_
_entity_poly.entity_id
_entity_poly.type
_entity_poly.pdbx_seq_one_letter_code
_entity_poly.pdbx_strand_id
1 'polypeptide(L)'
;MSVILPQLISDGMVLQRHAEVKIWGKADRPVTLTFLGKQYKAFPDASGHWEILLRDLAPGGPHTMFINEITIRDVFIGDVWLCSGQSNMQIPMARVRHMYPEEIASPNPNIRQFTVPQRFNFHGPQDDLEGGRWAAATPETIQDFSAVGYFFAKRLYERYHVPVGLILSAVGGTPIHAWMSKGALADFPELIKEAEQCADDGYVARVQAKEAKRWESFFNGIDASDPGLHEKWHAPEYDDGDWEERQLLEPWPGCGSVWFRKTLYIPPELAGKKATLFLGTLLDWDMVYVNGQPVGNTTYRYPPREYVIPALPEGRCVIAIRVISKDGGCFTPGKQYLLVTDAGSVNLNDTWRFRRGATTIPPAPEVFFQYKPTGLYNGMIAPLRRFAVKGVIWYQGEADAENPERYAEKFRRMVNIWRADWGQELPFLFVELPHWEGGPNWHLMRQQQWLALDIPKTAIAAAFDLGEHNDLHPQGKQIVGDRLARCAMRLVYGEKLPHSPFEIAGKLDLSHHQS
;
A
#
# COMPACT_ATOMS: atom_id res chain seq x y z
N MET A 1 3.78 -3.25 -38.41
CA MET A 1 3.62 -1.78 -38.42
C MET A 1 2.91 -1.36 -37.17
N SER A 2 3.59 -1.45 -36.03
CA SER A 2 2.99 -1.19 -34.72
C SER A 2 3.85 -0.22 -33.95
N VAL A 3 3.29 0.93 -33.61
CA VAL A 3 3.81 1.75 -32.52
C VAL A 3 3.37 1.07 -31.21
N ILE A 4 4.31 0.86 -30.30
CA ILE A 4 4.08 0.27 -28.97
C ILE A 4 4.48 1.32 -27.95
N LEU A 5 3.55 1.65 -27.06
CA LEU A 5 3.76 2.61 -25.97
C LEU A 5 3.97 1.85 -24.65
N PRO A 6 4.76 2.41 -23.73
CA PRO A 6 4.87 1.90 -22.37
C PRO A 6 3.55 2.06 -21.61
N GLN A 7 3.32 1.26 -20.57
CA GLN A 7 2.04 1.27 -19.83
C GLN A 7 1.69 2.63 -19.20
N LEU A 8 2.71 3.38 -18.79
CA LEU A 8 2.54 4.71 -18.20
C LEU A 8 1.98 5.75 -19.18
N ILE A 9 2.18 5.54 -20.48
CA ILE A 9 1.68 6.42 -21.55
C ILE A 9 0.36 5.84 -22.05
N SER A 10 -0.71 6.15 -21.31
CA SER A 10 -2.05 5.61 -21.53
C SER A 10 -3.12 6.64 -21.19
N ASP A 11 -4.38 6.29 -21.52
CA ASP A 11 -5.54 7.15 -21.26
C ASP A 11 -5.58 7.57 -19.79
N GLY A 12 -5.89 8.85 -19.57
CA GLY A 12 -6.03 9.40 -18.23
C GLY A 12 -4.74 9.82 -17.54
N MET A 13 -3.58 9.73 -18.20
CA MET A 13 -2.29 10.11 -17.63
C MET A 13 -2.20 11.59 -17.21
N VAL A 14 -1.31 11.87 -16.26
CA VAL A 14 -0.89 13.24 -15.92
C VAL A 14 0.56 13.42 -16.30
N LEU A 15 0.85 14.42 -17.15
CA LEU A 15 2.20 14.82 -17.53
C LEU A 15 2.70 15.93 -16.60
N GLN A 16 3.98 15.89 -16.24
CA GLN A 16 4.58 16.91 -15.37
C GLN A 16 4.64 18.28 -16.07
N ARG A 17 4.02 19.30 -15.45
CA ARG A 17 4.09 20.69 -15.90
C ARG A 17 5.48 21.29 -15.70
N HIS A 18 5.82 22.30 -16.51
CA HIS A 18 7.07 23.07 -16.39
C HIS A 18 8.34 22.20 -16.31
N ALA A 19 8.33 21.08 -17.02
CA ALA A 19 9.45 20.15 -17.09
C ALA A 19 9.68 19.70 -18.54
N GLU A 20 10.82 19.06 -18.77
CA GLU A 20 11.04 18.25 -19.96
C GLU A 20 10.34 16.90 -19.77
N VAL A 21 9.33 16.63 -20.60
CA VAL A 21 8.51 15.41 -20.53
C VAL A 21 8.80 14.55 -21.75
N LYS A 22 9.17 13.30 -21.51
CA LYS A 22 9.43 12.33 -22.57
C LYS A 22 8.16 11.56 -22.89
N ILE A 23 7.87 11.43 -24.18
CA ILE A 23 6.94 10.44 -24.72
C ILE A 23 7.79 9.47 -25.55
N TRP A 24 7.74 8.19 -25.24
CA TRP A 24 8.63 7.19 -25.82
C TRP A 24 7.88 5.90 -26.15
N GLY A 25 8.55 5.02 -26.90
CA GLY A 25 8.01 3.71 -27.22
C GLY A 25 8.93 2.92 -28.14
N LYS A 26 8.36 1.90 -28.77
CA LYS A 26 8.97 1.16 -29.89
C LYS A 26 8.14 1.38 -31.17
N ALA A 27 8.80 1.41 -32.31
CA ALA A 27 8.16 1.49 -33.62
C ALA A 27 9.08 0.93 -34.71
N ASP A 28 8.48 0.42 -35.79
CA ASP A 28 9.17 -0.04 -37.01
C ASP A 28 9.17 1.01 -38.13
N ARG A 29 8.70 2.23 -37.84
CA ARG A 29 8.51 3.33 -38.81
C ARG A 29 8.52 4.69 -38.10
N PRO A 30 8.63 5.81 -38.83
CA PRO A 30 8.57 7.15 -38.25
C PRO A 30 7.30 7.37 -37.41
N VAL A 31 7.47 8.08 -36.30
CA VAL A 31 6.41 8.41 -35.34
C VAL A 31 6.09 9.89 -35.43
N THR A 32 4.81 10.21 -35.61
CA THR A 32 4.28 11.58 -35.57
C THR A 32 3.36 11.71 -34.36
N LEU A 33 3.72 12.61 -33.45
CA LEU A 33 2.91 12.96 -32.28
C LEU A 33 2.27 14.33 -32.50
N THR A 34 0.96 14.45 -32.29
CA THR A 34 0.24 15.72 -32.27
C THR A 34 -0.35 15.96 -30.90
N PHE A 35 0.02 17.07 -30.26
CA PHE A 35 -0.43 17.44 -28.92
C PHE A 35 -0.43 18.96 -28.76
N LEU A 36 -1.49 19.52 -28.14
CA LEU A 36 -1.66 20.98 -27.94
C LEU A 36 -1.47 21.81 -29.22
N GLY A 37 -2.01 21.34 -30.35
CA GLY A 37 -1.89 22.01 -31.66
C GLY A 37 -0.50 21.98 -32.28
N LYS A 38 0.48 21.30 -31.67
CA LYS A 38 1.83 21.12 -32.17
C LYS A 38 2.04 19.71 -32.69
N GLN A 39 2.84 19.57 -33.74
CA GLN A 39 3.25 18.30 -34.30
C GLN A 39 4.75 18.07 -34.07
N TYR A 40 5.09 16.86 -33.67
CA TYR A 40 6.43 16.39 -33.37
C TYR A 40 6.71 15.12 -34.18
N LYS A 41 7.96 14.90 -34.56
CA LYS A 41 8.37 13.71 -35.31
C LYS A 41 9.59 13.08 -34.64
N ALA A 42 9.60 11.75 -34.59
CA ALA A 42 10.75 10.96 -34.18
C ALA A 42 10.94 9.79 -35.15
N PHE A 43 12.19 9.36 -35.28
CA PHE A 43 12.56 8.19 -36.06
C PHE A 43 13.06 7.13 -35.10
N PRO A 44 12.52 5.89 -35.15
CA PRO A 44 13.03 4.82 -34.31
C PRO A 44 14.48 4.49 -34.67
N ASP A 45 15.27 4.15 -33.65
CA ASP A 45 16.64 3.67 -33.83
C ASP A 45 16.69 2.22 -34.37
N ALA A 46 17.90 1.66 -34.48
CA ALA A 46 18.10 0.29 -34.98
C ALA A 46 17.43 -0.79 -34.12
N SER A 47 17.13 -0.49 -32.84
CA SER A 47 16.42 -1.36 -31.91
C SER A 47 14.92 -1.04 -31.83
N GLY A 48 14.44 -0.10 -32.66
CA GLY A 48 13.06 0.31 -32.74
C GLY A 48 12.67 1.38 -31.72
N HIS A 49 13.57 1.84 -30.85
CA HIS A 49 13.24 2.82 -29.81
C HIS A 49 13.12 4.22 -30.39
N TRP A 50 12.11 4.95 -29.94
CA TRP A 50 11.92 6.36 -30.29
C TRP A 50 11.55 7.17 -29.05
N GLU A 51 11.85 8.46 -29.10
CA GLU A 51 11.52 9.41 -28.03
C GLU A 51 11.17 10.77 -28.64
N ILE A 52 10.17 11.43 -28.06
CA ILE A 52 9.77 12.80 -28.35
C ILE A 52 9.79 13.58 -27.04
N LEU A 53 10.45 14.73 -27.06
CA LEU A 53 10.55 15.61 -25.91
C LEU A 53 9.52 16.74 -26.00
N LEU A 54 8.63 16.80 -25.02
CA LEU A 54 7.70 17.88 -24.80
C LEU A 54 8.29 18.82 -23.74
N ARG A 55 8.16 20.13 -23.93
CA ARG A 55 8.76 21.14 -23.05
C ARG A 55 7.72 22.18 -22.65
N ASP A 56 7.85 22.66 -21.42
CA ASP A 56 7.09 23.76 -20.84
C ASP A 56 5.58 23.64 -21.06
N LEU A 57 5.05 22.49 -20.65
CA LEU A 57 3.63 22.21 -20.70
C LEU A 57 2.92 23.04 -19.61
N ALA A 58 1.99 23.91 -20.04
CA ALA A 58 1.14 24.67 -19.13
C ALA A 58 0.12 23.73 -18.46
N PRO A 59 -0.17 23.91 -17.15
CA PRO A 59 -1.11 23.05 -16.43
C PRO A 59 -2.53 23.15 -17.00
N GLY A 60 -3.27 22.04 -17.00
CA GLY A 60 -4.63 21.98 -17.51
C GLY A 60 -5.02 20.60 -18.03
N GLY A 61 -6.09 20.57 -18.82
CA GLY A 61 -6.70 19.37 -19.37
C GLY A 61 -8.21 19.33 -19.15
N PRO A 62 -8.89 18.26 -19.60
CA PRO A 62 -8.32 17.15 -20.36
C PRO A 62 -7.92 17.57 -21.78
N HIS A 63 -6.83 16.99 -22.28
CA HIS A 63 -6.38 17.09 -23.66
C HIS A 63 -6.39 15.72 -24.34
N THR A 64 -6.27 15.71 -25.67
CA THR A 64 -6.09 14.50 -26.47
C THR A 64 -4.72 14.54 -27.15
N MET A 65 -3.99 13.43 -27.07
CA MET A 65 -2.71 13.24 -27.75
C MET A 65 -2.89 12.18 -28.85
N PHE A 66 -2.40 12.49 -30.05
CA PHE A 66 -2.42 11.55 -31.17
C PHE A 66 -0.99 11.11 -31.48
N ILE A 67 -0.73 9.81 -31.55
CA ILE A 67 0.57 9.23 -31.90
C ILE A 67 0.33 8.26 -33.06
N ASN A 68 0.57 8.72 -34.28
CA ASN A 68 0.10 8.06 -35.50
C ASN A 68 -1.40 7.67 -35.38
N GLU A 69 -1.73 6.38 -35.39
CA GLU A 69 -3.08 5.82 -35.23
C GLU A 69 -3.55 5.71 -33.77
N ILE A 70 -2.65 5.85 -32.79
CA ILE A 70 -2.99 5.74 -31.37
C ILE A 70 -3.56 7.09 -30.90
N THR A 71 -4.72 7.04 -30.24
CA THR A 71 -5.32 8.20 -29.57
C THR A 71 -5.29 7.98 -28.07
N ILE A 72 -4.58 8.85 -27.36
CA ILE A 72 -4.56 8.91 -25.89
C ILE A 72 -5.49 10.03 -25.44
N ARG A 73 -6.51 9.67 -24.66
CA ARG A 73 -7.56 10.56 -24.15
C ARG A 73 -7.30 10.95 -22.71
N ASP A 74 -8.00 12.00 -22.28
CA ASP A 74 -7.97 12.48 -20.89
C ASP A 74 -6.55 12.75 -20.37
N VAL A 75 -5.71 13.35 -21.20
CA VAL A 75 -4.33 13.72 -20.81
C VAL A 75 -4.37 15.03 -20.03
N PHE A 76 -3.91 15.00 -18.78
CA PHE A 76 -3.76 16.19 -17.94
C PHE A 76 -2.30 16.63 -17.89
N ILE A 77 -2.09 17.91 -17.59
CA ILE A 77 -0.78 18.48 -17.33
C ILE A 77 -0.82 19.07 -15.92
N GLY A 78 0.05 18.61 -15.05
CA GLY A 78 -0.06 18.84 -13.61
C GLY A 78 1.20 18.52 -12.82
N ASP A 79 1.06 18.35 -11.52
CA ASP A 79 2.16 17.93 -10.63
C ASP A 79 2.10 16.41 -10.44
N VAL A 80 3.15 15.70 -10.85
CA VAL A 80 3.24 14.24 -10.78
C VAL A 80 4.16 13.83 -9.64
N TRP A 81 3.71 12.92 -8.77
CA TRP A 81 4.46 12.46 -7.62
C TRP A 81 4.57 10.94 -7.58
N LEU A 82 5.77 10.44 -7.31
CA LEU A 82 6.01 9.02 -7.04
C LEU A 82 5.72 8.74 -5.56
N CYS A 83 4.72 7.91 -5.30
CA CYS A 83 4.32 7.46 -3.97
C CYS A 83 4.92 6.07 -3.71
N SER A 84 5.94 5.98 -2.88
CA SER A 84 6.67 4.72 -2.67
C SER A 84 6.94 4.39 -1.20
N GLY A 85 7.39 3.17 -0.95
CA GLY A 85 7.62 2.61 0.38
C GLY A 85 6.80 1.34 0.59
N GLN A 86 6.21 1.20 1.78
CA GLN A 86 5.56 -0.05 2.17
C GLN A 86 4.08 0.13 2.54
N SER A 87 3.58 -0.71 3.44
CA SER A 87 2.17 -0.84 3.81
C SER A 87 1.49 0.49 4.11
N ASN A 88 2.09 1.39 4.90
CA ASN A 88 1.47 2.68 5.23
C ASN A 88 1.34 3.65 4.03
N MET A 89 2.22 3.55 3.01
CA MET A 89 2.00 4.22 1.72
C MET A 89 0.95 3.50 0.88
N GLN A 90 0.92 2.16 0.94
CA GLN A 90 0.03 1.33 0.12
C GLN A 90 -1.43 1.37 0.58
N ILE A 91 -1.69 1.61 1.87
CA ILE A 91 -3.04 1.52 2.46
C ILE A 91 -4.05 2.28 1.61
N PRO A 92 -5.09 1.60 1.10
CA PRO A 92 -6.05 2.20 0.22
C PRO A 92 -7.11 3.00 0.99
N MET A 93 -7.76 3.98 0.35
CA MET A 93 -8.88 4.74 0.93
C MET A 93 -10.00 3.82 1.41
N ALA A 94 -10.19 2.65 0.78
CA ALA A 94 -11.12 1.63 1.27
C ALA A 94 -10.91 1.25 2.74
N ARG A 95 -9.67 1.23 3.23
CA ARG A 95 -9.34 0.90 4.64
C ARG A 95 -9.62 2.02 5.63
N VAL A 96 -9.87 3.24 5.15
CA VAL A 96 -10.16 4.42 5.98
C VAL A 96 -11.52 5.06 5.65
N ARG A 97 -12.33 4.41 4.79
CA ARG A 97 -13.59 4.94 4.26
C ARG A 97 -14.58 5.41 5.32
N HIS A 98 -14.64 4.73 6.47
CA HIS A 98 -15.56 5.06 7.56
C HIS A 98 -15.13 6.33 8.31
N MET A 99 -13.84 6.65 8.32
CA MET A 99 -13.32 7.88 8.91
C MET A 99 -13.50 9.09 7.97
N TYR A 100 -13.60 8.85 6.66
CA TYR A 100 -13.66 9.89 5.65
C TYR A 100 -14.80 9.67 4.63
N PRO A 101 -16.07 9.56 5.07
CA PRO A 101 -17.18 9.22 4.18
C PRO A 101 -17.43 10.29 3.09
N GLU A 102 -17.19 11.56 3.41
CA GLU A 102 -17.36 12.68 2.47
C GLU A 102 -16.37 12.58 1.29
N GLU A 103 -15.12 12.18 1.56
CA GLU A 103 -14.09 12.01 0.54
C GLU A 103 -14.44 10.87 -0.43
N ILE A 104 -15.05 9.80 0.09
CA ILE A 104 -15.52 8.67 -0.73
C ILE A 104 -16.72 9.08 -1.59
N ALA A 105 -17.62 9.91 -1.05
CA ALA A 105 -18.83 10.32 -1.75
C ALA A 105 -18.58 11.36 -2.85
N SER A 106 -17.61 12.27 -2.65
CA SER A 106 -17.35 13.38 -3.58
C SER A 106 -15.86 13.62 -3.85
N PRO A 107 -15.15 12.64 -4.43
CA PRO A 107 -13.73 12.77 -4.74
C PRO A 107 -13.49 13.71 -5.93
N ASN A 108 -12.25 14.19 -6.05
CA ASN A 108 -11.84 15.12 -7.10
C ASN A 108 -11.20 14.40 -8.29
N PRO A 109 -11.83 14.37 -9.48
CA PRO A 109 -11.30 13.65 -10.65
C PRO A 109 -10.06 14.27 -11.30
N ASN A 110 -9.62 15.47 -10.85
CA ASN A 110 -8.34 16.06 -11.23
C ASN A 110 -7.15 15.44 -10.46
N ILE A 111 -7.44 14.60 -9.45
CA ILE A 111 -6.45 13.75 -8.80
C ILE A 111 -6.53 12.39 -9.47
N ARG A 112 -5.38 11.91 -9.95
CA ARG A 112 -5.30 10.65 -10.70
C ARG A 112 -4.19 9.78 -10.16
N GLN A 113 -4.38 8.47 -10.16
CA GLN A 113 -3.38 7.50 -9.71
C GLN A 113 -3.10 6.46 -10.79
N PHE A 114 -1.84 6.17 -11.02
CA PHE A 114 -1.37 4.96 -11.67
C PHE A 114 -0.86 3.99 -10.60
N THR A 115 -1.49 2.83 -10.46
CA THR A 115 -1.02 1.79 -9.53
C THR A 115 -0.05 0.86 -10.25
N VAL A 116 1.21 0.84 -9.80
CA VAL A 116 2.25 -0.04 -10.33
C VAL A 116 1.98 -1.49 -9.89
N PRO A 117 1.93 -2.46 -10.82
CA PRO A 117 1.78 -3.87 -10.46
C PRO A 117 2.92 -4.33 -9.55
N GLN A 118 2.59 -5.11 -8.52
CA GLN A 118 3.59 -5.66 -7.61
C GLN A 118 4.39 -6.77 -8.33
N ARG A 119 5.61 -6.44 -8.74
CA ARG A 119 6.53 -7.34 -9.46
C ARG A 119 7.95 -7.14 -8.99
N PHE A 120 8.56 -8.20 -8.45
CA PHE A 120 10.00 -8.22 -8.24
C PHE A 120 10.69 -8.85 -9.47
N ASN A 121 11.92 -8.42 -9.76
CA ASN A 121 12.76 -9.04 -10.76
C ASN A 121 14.22 -9.02 -10.31
N PHE A 122 14.87 -10.18 -10.17
CA PHE A 122 16.26 -10.26 -9.71
C PHE A 122 17.29 -10.26 -10.84
N HIS A 123 16.86 -10.36 -12.11
CA HIS A 123 17.73 -10.42 -13.28
C HIS A 123 18.24 -9.05 -13.73
N GLY A 124 17.52 -7.99 -13.38
CA GLY A 124 17.94 -6.62 -13.67
C GLY A 124 16.76 -5.65 -13.84
N PRO A 125 17.08 -4.35 -14.00
CA PRO A 125 16.08 -3.31 -14.17
C PRO A 125 15.24 -3.54 -15.42
N GLN A 126 13.92 -3.47 -15.28
CA GLN A 126 12.98 -3.60 -16.39
C GLN A 126 12.78 -2.26 -17.10
N ASP A 127 12.49 -2.31 -18.40
CA ASP A 127 12.28 -1.10 -19.23
C ASP A 127 10.82 -0.62 -19.25
N ASP A 128 9.87 -1.50 -18.93
CA ASP A 128 8.43 -1.20 -18.89
C ASP A 128 7.73 -2.06 -17.82
N LEU A 129 6.48 -1.70 -17.52
CA LEU A 129 5.63 -2.41 -16.57
C LEU A 129 4.82 -3.51 -17.26
N GLU A 130 4.50 -4.58 -16.52
CA GLU A 130 3.64 -5.68 -17.00
C GLU A 130 2.13 -5.35 -16.96
N GLY A 131 1.78 -4.11 -16.61
CA GLY A 131 0.39 -3.64 -16.53
C GLY A 131 0.26 -2.36 -15.72
N GLY A 132 -0.94 -2.15 -15.18
CA GLY A 132 -1.33 -0.91 -14.50
C GLY A 132 -2.13 0.01 -15.43
N ARG A 133 -2.86 0.95 -14.83
CA ARG A 133 -3.63 1.95 -15.57
C ARG A 133 -3.79 3.21 -14.73
N TRP A 134 -3.93 4.35 -15.39
CA TRP A 134 -4.37 5.57 -14.73
C TRP A 134 -5.85 5.49 -14.39
N ALA A 135 -6.20 5.92 -13.18
CA ALA A 135 -7.57 6.11 -12.73
C ALA A 135 -7.72 7.54 -12.22
N ALA A 136 -8.82 8.21 -12.57
CA ALA A 136 -9.25 9.43 -11.89
C ALA A 136 -9.89 9.06 -10.55
N ALA A 137 -9.81 9.93 -9.54
CA ALA A 137 -10.52 9.71 -8.28
C ALA A 137 -12.02 10.01 -8.47
N THR A 138 -12.82 8.95 -8.61
CA THR A 138 -14.29 8.97 -8.67
C THR A 138 -14.85 8.13 -7.53
N PRO A 139 -16.15 8.22 -7.17
CA PRO A 139 -16.72 7.39 -6.11
C PRO A 139 -16.48 5.88 -6.30
N GLU A 140 -16.34 5.44 -7.56
CA GLU A 140 -16.10 4.05 -7.92
C GLU A 140 -14.63 3.63 -7.74
N THR A 141 -13.68 4.53 -7.96
CA THR A 141 -12.25 4.21 -8.05
C THR A 141 -11.44 4.69 -6.85
N ILE A 142 -11.90 5.71 -6.11
CA ILE A 142 -11.15 6.31 -5.00
C ILE A 142 -10.78 5.26 -3.95
N GLN A 143 -11.61 4.23 -3.78
CA GLN A 143 -11.38 3.15 -2.83
C GLN A 143 -10.01 2.49 -3.01
N ASP A 144 -9.44 2.46 -4.23
CA ASP A 144 -8.13 1.86 -4.54
C ASP A 144 -6.96 2.85 -4.46
N PHE A 145 -7.21 4.13 -4.18
CA PHE A 145 -6.16 5.14 -4.07
C PHE A 145 -5.39 4.97 -2.76
N SER A 146 -4.08 5.17 -2.78
CA SER A 146 -3.30 5.33 -1.56
C SER A 146 -3.92 6.44 -0.72
N ALA A 147 -4.29 6.17 0.53
CA ALA A 147 -4.91 7.15 1.39
C ALA A 147 -3.97 8.34 1.65
N VAL A 148 -2.70 8.05 1.98
CA VAL A 148 -1.68 9.10 2.16
C VAL A 148 -1.45 9.89 0.87
N GLY A 149 -1.31 9.20 -0.26
CA GLY A 149 -1.13 9.83 -1.56
C GLY A 149 -2.32 10.71 -1.97
N TYR A 150 -3.55 10.23 -1.74
CA TYR A 150 -4.78 10.96 -2.03
C TYR A 150 -4.87 12.25 -1.22
N PHE A 151 -4.71 12.18 0.10
CA PHE A 151 -4.78 13.38 0.95
C PHE A 151 -3.66 14.37 0.65
N PHE A 152 -2.46 13.88 0.36
CA PHE A 152 -1.36 14.70 -0.15
C PHE A 152 -1.75 15.45 -1.43
N ALA A 153 -2.28 14.72 -2.43
CA ALA A 153 -2.70 15.31 -3.70
C ALA A 153 -3.85 16.30 -3.53
N LYS A 154 -4.84 15.96 -2.69
CA LYS A 154 -5.99 16.81 -2.37
C LYS A 154 -5.53 18.14 -1.82
N ARG A 155 -4.63 18.11 -0.83
CA ARG A 155 -4.11 19.31 -0.21
C ARG A 155 -3.33 20.21 -1.18
N LEU A 156 -2.56 19.61 -2.09
CA LEU A 156 -1.88 20.35 -3.16
C LEU A 156 -2.87 20.92 -4.18
N TYR A 157 -3.88 20.16 -4.59
CA TYR A 157 -4.90 20.62 -5.52
C TYR A 157 -5.69 21.80 -4.94
N GLU A 158 -6.15 21.72 -3.69
CA GLU A 158 -6.84 22.82 -3.01
C GLU A 158 -6.00 24.10 -2.94
N ARG A 159 -4.67 23.95 -2.83
CA ARG A 159 -3.75 25.09 -2.77
C ARG A 159 -3.49 25.72 -4.14
N TYR A 160 -3.25 24.90 -5.17
CA TYR A 160 -2.73 25.38 -6.46
C TYR A 160 -3.72 25.25 -7.62
N HIS A 161 -4.83 24.54 -7.45
CA HIS A 161 -5.84 24.26 -8.48
C HIS A 161 -5.22 23.65 -9.76
N VAL A 162 -4.22 22.80 -9.57
CA VAL A 162 -3.47 22.13 -10.64
C VAL A 162 -3.71 20.63 -10.53
N PRO A 163 -3.99 19.92 -11.64
CA PRO A 163 -4.15 18.47 -11.63
C PRO A 163 -2.96 17.77 -10.95
N VAL A 164 -3.23 16.68 -10.22
CA VAL A 164 -2.17 15.94 -9.52
C VAL A 164 -2.18 14.48 -9.97
N GLY A 165 -1.04 14.01 -10.46
CA GLY A 165 -0.81 12.61 -10.79
C GLY A 165 -0.04 11.91 -9.68
N LEU A 166 -0.48 10.74 -9.27
CA LEU A 166 0.18 9.88 -8.30
C LEU A 166 0.62 8.59 -9.00
N ILE A 167 1.89 8.23 -8.88
CA ILE A 167 2.38 6.90 -9.30
C ILE A 167 2.58 6.11 -8.02
N LEU A 168 1.68 5.17 -7.72
CA LEU A 168 1.75 4.35 -6.52
C LEU A 168 2.63 3.11 -6.76
N SER A 169 3.80 3.07 -6.15
CA SER A 169 4.75 1.95 -6.17
C SER A 169 5.14 1.58 -4.75
N ALA A 170 4.26 0.86 -4.05
CA ALA A 170 4.43 0.48 -2.65
C ALA A 170 3.97 -0.95 -2.36
N VAL A 171 4.68 -1.64 -1.47
CA VAL A 171 4.43 -3.05 -1.12
C VAL A 171 4.56 -3.27 0.38
N GLY A 172 3.50 -3.80 1.01
CA GLY A 172 3.50 -4.12 2.43
C GLY A 172 4.65 -5.04 2.87
N GLY A 173 5.23 -4.75 4.04
CA GLY A 173 6.24 -5.59 4.68
C GLY A 173 7.66 -5.50 4.10
N THR A 174 7.90 -4.67 3.09
CA THR A 174 9.20 -4.63 2.42
C THR A 174 10.21 -3.75 3.14
N PRO A 175 11.43 -4.25 3.39
CA PRO A 175 12.54 -3.44 3.86
C PRO A 175 13.13 -2.57 2.74
N ILE A 176 13.89 -1.54 3.10
CA ILE A 176 14.44 -0.57 2.15
C ILE A 176 15.33 -1.21 1.08
N HIS A 177 16.04 -2.29 1.40
CA HIS A 177 16.96 -2.94 0.47
C HIS A 177 16.25 -3.58 -0.74
N ALA A 178 14.96 -3.90 -0.64
CA ALA A 178 14.17 -4.35 -1.78
C ALA A 178 14.01 -3.27 -2.86
N TRP A 179 14.09 -2.00 -2.46
CA TRP A 179 13.91 -0.79 -3.27
C TRP A 179 15.23 -0.14 -3.73
N MET A 180 16.36 -0.73 -3.35
CA MET A 180 17.70 -0.29 -3.73
C MET A 180 18.16 -0.99 -5.00
N SER A 181 18.76 -0.26 -5.95
CA SER A 181 19.42 -0.90 -7.09
C SER A 181 20.64 -1.71 -6.62
N LYS A 182 21.14 -2.64 -7.45
CA LYS A 182 22.39 -3.37 -7.15
C LYS A 182 23.55 -2.40 -6.87
N GLY A 183 23.60 -1.26 -7.57
CA GLY A 183 24.61 -0.23 -7.33
C GLY A 183 24.47 0.50 -5.99
N ALA A 184 23.24 0.68 -5.50
CA ALA A 184 22.99 1.26 -4.17
C ALA A 184 23.45 0.33 -3.03
N LEU A 185 23.56 -0.99 -3.29
CA LEU A 185 23.97 -2.00 -2.32
C LEU A 185 25.50 -2.19 -2.20
N ALA A 186 26.33 -1.38 -2.87
CA ALA A 186 27.78 -1.57 -2.95
C ALA A 186 28.49 -1.74 -1.59
N ASP A 187 28.00 -1.07 -0.52
CA ASP A 187 28.57 -1.12 0.84
C ASP A 187 27.91 -2.18 1.74
N PHE A 188 27.13 -3.10 1.16
CA PHE A 188 26.33 -4.12 1.82
C PHE A 188 26.54 -5.48 1.14
N PRO A 189 27.74 -6.07 1.24
CA PRO A 189 28.12 -7.30 0.51
C PRO A 189 27.20 -8.48 0.80
N GLU A 190 26.64 -8.57 2.01
CA GLU A 190 25.65 -9.57 2.40
C GLU A 190 24.35 -9.45 1.59
N LEU A 191 23.88 -8.22 1.34
CA LEU A 191 22.68 -7.97 0.54
C LEU A 191 22.94 -8.21 -0.94
N ILE A 192 24.16 -7.94 -1.43
CA ILE A 192 24.57 -8.31 -2.79
C ILE A 192 24.54 -9.82 -2.97
N LYS A 193 25.13 -10.57 -2.04
CA LYS A 193 25.13 -12.03 -2.07
C LYS A 193 23.71 -12.61 -2.05
N GLU A 194 22.82 -12.03 -1.25
CA GLU A 194 21.41 -12.43 -1.22
C GLU A 194 20.69 -12.11 -2.54
N ALA A 195 20.94 -10.94 -3.14
CA ALA A 195 20.40 -10.59 -4.45
C ALA A 195 20.88 -11.55 -5.55
N GLU A 196 22.17 -11.92 -5.53
CA GLU A 196 22.76 -12.88 -6.48
C GLU A 196 22.20 -14.28 -6.31
N GLN A 197 21.92 -14.71 -5.08
CA GLN A 197 21.21 -15.96 -4.84
C GLN A 197 19.77 -15.91 -5.38
N CYS A 198 19.08 -14.77 -5.24
CA CYS A 198 17.72 -14.60 -5.75
C CYS A 198 17.66 -14.49 -7.28
N ALA A 199 18.77 -14.21 -7.95
CA ALA A 199 18.85 -14.24 -9.41
C ALA A 199 18.92 -15.66 -10.00
N ASP A 200 19.12 -16.69 -9.18
CA ASP A 200 18.99 -18.10 -9.61
C ASP A 200 17.51 -18.52 -9.59
N ASP A 201 16.90 -18.60 -10.79
CA ASP A 201 15.51 -19.04 -10.95
C ASP A 201 15.25 -20.44 -10.38
N GLY A 202 16.24 -21.33 -10.42
CA GLY A 202 16.13 -22.68 -9.84
C GLY A 202 16.08 -22.64 -8.32
N TYR A 203 16.84 -21.74 -7.69
CA TYR A 203 16.74 -21.47 -6.26
C TYR A 203 15.35 -20.90 -5.91
N VAL A 204 14.91 -19.85 -6.60
CA VAL A 204 13.61 -19.19 -6.35
C VAL A 204 12.46 -20.18 -6.49
N ALA A 205 12.38 -20.89 -7.62
CA ALA A 205 11.31 -21.86 -7.90
C ALA A 205 11.27 -22.99 -6.86
N ARG A 206 12.44 -23.50 -6.45
CA ARG A 206 12.50 -24.55 -5.41
C ARG A 206 12.01 -24.06 -4.05
N VAL A 207 12.38 -22.85 -3.65
CA VAL A 207 11.91 -22.27 -2.38
C VAL A 207 10.42 -22.01 -2.45
N GLN A 208 9.91 -21.40 -3.52
CA GLN A 208 8.47 -21.15 -3.70
C GLN A 208 7.66 -22.45 -3.69
N ALA A 209 8.11 -23.49 -4.39
CA ALA A 209 7.44 -24.79 -4.38
C ALA A 209 7.44 -25.44 -2.98
N LYS A 210 8.53 -25.29 -2.22
CA LYS A 210 8.63 -25.77 -0.84
C LYS A 210 7.69 -25.00 0.10
N GLU A 211 7.64 -23.67 -0.02
CA GLU A 211 6.71 -22.84 0.77
C GLU A 211 5.25 -23.15 0.43
N ALA A 212 4.90 -23.26 -0.85
CA ALA A 212 3.55 -23.62 -1.29
C ALA A 212 3.11 -24.97 -0.70
N LYS A 213 3.96 -26.01 -0.81
CA LYS A 213 3.67 -27.33 -0.23
C LYS A 213 3.56 -27.28 1.30
N ARG A 214 4.39 -26.48 1.97
CA ARG A 214 4.33 -26.30 3.44
C ARG A 214 2.99 -25.70 3.86
N TRP A 215 2.57 -24.62 3.22
CA TRP A 215 1.32 -23.93 3.55
C TRP A 215 0.10 -24.77 3.20
N GLU A 216 0.10 -25.43 2.04
CA GLU A 216 -0.94 -26.40 1.67
C GLU A 216 -1.06 -27.51 2.73
N SER A 217 0.06 -28.11 3.13
CA SER A 217 0.07 -29.17 4.15
C SER A 217 -0.38 -28.66 5.51
N PHE A 218 -0.02 -27.42 5.88
CA PHE A 218 -0.42 -26.79 7.13
C PHE A 218 -1.93 -26.60 7.19
N PHE A 219 -2.53 -25.94 6.20
CA PHE A 219 -3.98 -25.69 6.17
C PHE A 219 -4.79 -26.99 6.00
N ASN A 220 -4.39 -27.88 5.09
CA ASN A 220 -5.09 -29.17 4.91
C ASN A 220 -5.02 -30.03 6.17
N GLY A 221 -3.88 -30.03 6.87
CA GLY A 221 -3.72 -30.76 8.13
C GLY A 221 -4.60 -30.21 9.24
N ILE A 222 -4.70 -28.88 9.35
CA ILE A 222 -5.63 -28.22 10.28
C ILE A 222 -7.06 -28.59 9.93
N ASP A 223 -7.49 -28.42 8.69
CA ASP A 223 -8.87 -28.70 8.27
C ASP A 223 -9.26 -30.17 8.49
N ALA A 224 -8.36 -31.10 8.15
CA ALA A 224 -8.60 -32.53 8.34
C ALA A 224 -8.73 -32.92 9.83
N SER A 225 -8.04 -32.21 10.74
CA SER A 225 -8.04 -32.50 12.17
C SER A 225 -8.97 -31.62 13.00
N ASP A 226 -9.72 -30.70 12.37
CA ASP A 226 -10.60 -29.76 13.05
C ASP A 226 -12.01 -30.37 13.25
N PRO A 227 -12.36 -30.83 14.46
CA PRO A 227 -13.71 -31.37 14.72
C PRO A 227 -14.81 -30.37 14.40
N GLY A 228 -14.55 -29.06 14.48
CA GLY A 228 -15.56 -28.05 14.21
C GLY A 228 -16.00 -27.95 12.76
N LEU A 229 -15.16 -28.37 11.81
CA LEU A 229 -15.57 -28.52 10.42
C LEU A 229 -16.41 -29.79 10.23
N HIS A 230 -15.99 -30.92 10.83
CA HIS A 230 -16.64 -32.22 10.66
C HIS A 230 -18.02 -32.27 11.35
N GLU A 231 -18.12 -31.72 12.55
CA GLU A 231 -19.34 -31.65 13.36
C GLU A 231 -20.19 -30.41 13.04
N LYS A 232 -19.73 -29.55 12.14
CA LYS A 232 -20.41 -28.32 11.70
C LYS A 232 -20.71 -27.37 12.86
N TRP A 233 -19.69 -27.01 13.64
CA TRP A 233 -19.77 -25.99 14.70
C TRP A 233 -20.10 -24.58 14.18
N HIS A 234 -20.32 -24.39 12.87
CA HIS A 234 -20.89 -23.16 12.32
C HIS A 234 -22.43 -23.21 12.26
N ALA A 235 -23.04 -24.39 12.32
CA ALA A 235 -24.49 -24.56 12.14
C ALA A 235 -25.29 -23.91 13.29
N PRO A 236 -26.47 -23.33 13.00
CA PRO A 236 -27.29 -22.68 14.02
C PRO A 236 -27.89 -23.66 15.03
N GLU A 237 -28.10 -24.92 14.64
CA GLU A 237 -28.68 -25.99 15.47
C GLU A 237 -27.66 -26.70 16.37
N TYR A 238 -26.35 -26.48 16.14
CA TYR A 238 -25.31 -27.09 16.96
C TYR A 238 -25.40 -26.58 18.41
N ASP A 239 -25.41 -27.51 19.37
CA ASP A 239 -25.44 -27.24 20.81
C ASP A 239 -24.02 -26.98 21.33
N ASP A 240 -23.76 -25.76 21.77
CA ASP A 240 -22.48 -25.31 22.33
C ASP A 240 -22.54 -25.09 23.85
N GLY A 241 -23.55 -25.66 24.53
CA GLY A 241 -23.74 -25.50 25.97
C GLY A 241 -22.57 -26.00 26.83
N ASP A 242 -21.80 -26.97 26.33
CA ASP A 242 -20.60 -27.53 26.96
C ASP A 242 -19.31 -26.72 26.68
N TRP A 243 -19.37 -25.69 25.82
CA TRP A 243 -18.20 -24.88 25.47
C TRP A 243 -17.82 -23.92 26.59
N GLU A 244 -16.53 -23.60 26.66
CA GLU A 244 -15.98 -22.59 27.55
C GLU A 244 -16.65 -21.22 27.26
N GLU A 245 -17.04 -20.49 28.31
CA GLU A 245 -17.40 -19.09 28.21
C GLU A 245 -16.16 -18.22 28.45
N ARG A 246 -15.86 -17.33 27.50
CA ARG A 246 -14.66 -16.48 27.55
C ARG A 246 -14.95 -15.09 27.01
N GLN A 247 -14.32 -14.05 27.54
CA GLN A 247 -14.38 -12.72 26.91
C GLN A 247 -13.71 -12.75 25.53
N LEU A 248 -14.32 -12.10 24.53
CA LEU A 248 -13.83 -12.11 23.15
C LEU A 248 -12.36 -11.68 23.03
N LEU A 249 -11.94 -10.69 23.81
CA LEU A 249 -10.59 -10.12 23.74
C LEU A 249 -9.53 -10.89 24.51
N GLU A 250 -9.90 -11.93 25.27
CA GLU A 250 -8.93 -12.74 25.98
C GLU A 250 -8.06 -13.55 24.99
N PRO A 251 -6.72 -13.51 25.13
CA PRO A 251 -5.84 -14.23 24.23
C PRO A 251 -5.96 -15.75 24.42
N TRP A 252 -5.62 -16.50 23.38
CA TRP A 252 -5.50 -17.96 23.44
C TRP A 252 -4.10 -18.40 22.97
N PRO A 253 -3.51 -19.46 23.56
CA PRO A 253 -2.16 -19.90 23.21
C PRO A 253 -2.15 -20.95 22.10
N GLY A 254 -1.01 -21.13 21.43
CA GLY A 254 -0.71 -22.30 20.60
C GLY A 254 -1.22 -22.25 19.16
N CYS A 255 -0.71 -23.17 18.36
CA CYS A 255 -0.94 -23.23 16.91
C CYS A 255 -2.08 -24.18 16.55
N GLY A 256 -2.90 -23.80 15.59
CA GLY A 256 -4.04 -24.58 15.12
C GLY A 256 -5.28 -23.73 14.88
N SER A 257 -6.46 -24.32 15.09
CA SER A 257 -7.73 -23.59 14.95
C SER A 257 -8.48 -23.47 16.28
N VAL A 258 -9.20 -22.37 16.41
CA VAL A 258 -10.15 -22.11 17.49
C VAL A 258 -11.46 -21.61 16.92
N TRP A 259 -12.54 -21.81 17.67
CA TRP A 259 -13.88 -21.41 17.30
C TRP A 259 -14.48 -20.52 18.36
N PHE A 260 -15.12 -19.45 17.91
CA PHE A 260 -15.96 -18.59 18.72
C PHE A 260 -17.40 -18.69 18.23
N ARG A 261 -18.36 -18.82 19.14
CA ARG A 261 -19.80 -18.81 18.84
C ARG A 261 -20.53 -17.80 19.72
N LYS A 262 -21.47 -17.06 19.13
CA LYS A 262 -22.40 -16.16 19.82
C LYS A 262 -23.80 -16.33 19.26
N THR A 263 -24.76 -16.58 20.15
CA THR A 263 -26.17 -16.50 19.82
C THR A 263 -26.69 -15.11 20.16
N LEU A 264 -27.35 -14.47 19.20
CA LEU A 264 -28.01 -13.19 19.31
C LEU A 264 -29.51 -13.37 19.05
N TYR A 265 -30.33 -12.51 19.62
CA TYR A 265 -31.74 -12.40 19.28
C TYR A 265 -31.95 -11.08 18.54
N ILE A 266 -32.14 -11.18 17.23
CA ILE A 266 -32.39 -10.05 16.34
C ILE A 266 -33.85 -9.63 16.52
N PRO A 267 -34.11 -8.38 16.94
CA PRO A 267 -35.46 -7.93 17.15
C PRO A 267 -36.17 -7.68 15.79
N PRO A 268 -37.51 -7.76 15.73
CA PRO A 268 -38.26 -7.68 14.47
C PRO A 268 -37.95 -6.43 13.62
N GLU A 269 -37.64 -5.30 14.25
CA GLU A 269 -37.26 -4.05 13.57
C GLU A 269 -35.92 -4.11 12.80
N LEU A 270 -35.06 -5.09 13.12
CA LEU A 270 -33.79 -5.32 12.42
C LEU A 270 -33.86 -6.48 11.42
N ALA A 271 -34.91 -7.30 11.47
CA ALA A 271 -35.08 -8.44 10.57
C ALA A 271 -35.16 -7.99 9.10
N GLY A 272 -34.52 -8.76 8.20
CA GLY A 272 -34.47 -8.47 6.77
C GLY A 272 -33.53 -7.32 6.38
N LYS A 273 -32.99 -6.56 7.33
CA LYS A 273 -32.10 -5.43 7.06
C LYS A 273 -30.69 -5.88 6.74
N LYS A 274 -30.02 -5.12 5.87
CA LYS A 274 -28.59 -5.24 5.62
C LYS A 274 -27.82 -4.85 6.89
N ALA A 275 -26.84 -5.66 7.25
CA ALA A 275 -25.96 -5.40 8.37
C ALA A 275 -24.48 -5.46 7.97
N THR A 276 -23.63 -4.83 8.76
CA THR A 276 -22.17 -4.99 8.70
C THR A 276 -21.67 -5.48 10.05
N LEU A 277 -20.92 -6.57 10.00
CA LEU A 277 -20.26 -7.16 11.14
C LEU A 277 -18.82 -6.64 11.20
N PHE A 278 -18.53 -5.85 12.23
CA PHE A 278 -17.21 -5.34 12.56
C PHE A 278 -16.60 -6.24 13.64
N LEU A 279 -15.42 -6.81 13.38
CA LEU A 279 -14.68 -7.65 14.32
C LEU A 279 -13.24 -7.14 14.55
N GLY A 280 -13.07 -5.81 14.50
CA GLY A 280 -11.78 -5.16 14.70
C GLY A 280 -10.68 -5.71 13.78
N THR A 281 -9.51 -5.95 14.35
CA THR A 281 -8.45 -6.75 13.71
C THR A 281 -8.17 -7.99 14.55
N LEU A 282 -7.61 -9.03 13.94
CA LEU A 282 -7.32 -10.32 14.57
C LEU A 282 -5.99 -10.83 14.06
N LEU A 283 -5.18 -11.47 14.91
CA LEU A 283 -3.76 -11.75 14.64
C LEU A 283 -3.47 -12.51 13.33
N ASP A 284 -4.35 -13.40 12.89
CA ASP A 284 -4.07 -14.32 11.78
C ASP A 284 -5.29 -14.48 10.82
N TRP A 285 -5.75 -15.70 10.54
CA TRP A 285 -6.84 -15.98 9.59
C TRP A 285 -8.16 -16.13 10.32
N ASP A 286 -9.23 -15.57 9.77
CA ASP A 286 -10.58 -15.86 10.20
C ASP A 286 -11.51 -16.22 9.02
N MET A 287 -12.49 -17.05 9.32
CA MET A 287 -13.66 -17.33 8.49
C MET A 287 -14.90 -17.14 9.35
N VAL A 288 -15.82 -16.31 8.90
CA VAL A 288 -17.04 -15.96 9.64
C VAL A 288 -18.26 -16.59 8.99
N TYR A 289 -19.12 -17.13 9.84
CA TYR A 289 -20.39 -17.73 9.47
C TYR A 289 -21.54 -17.04 10.22
N VAL A 290 -22.67 -16.87 9.54
CA VAL A 290 -23.94 -16.41 10.11
C VAL A 290 -25.00 -17.44 9.79
N ASN A 291 -25.61 -18.03 10.81
CA ASN A 291 -26.54 -19.16 10.68
C ASN A 291 -26.00 -20.28 9.78
N GLY A 292 -24.72 -20.62 9.96
CA GLY A 292 -24.04 -21.67 9.20
C GLY A 292 -23.57 -21.27 7.80
N GLN A 293 -23.96 -20.10 7.27
CA GLN A 293 -23.54 -19.63 5.95
C GLN A 293 -22.27 -18.78 6.05
N PRO A 294 -21.25 -19.00 5.21
CA PRO A 294 -20.05 -18.17 5.20
C PRO A 294 -20.38 -16.75 4.72
N VAL A 295 -19.95 -15.74 5.46
CA VAL A 295 -20.17 -14.31 5.13
C VAL A 295 -18.89 -13.57 4.74
N GLY A 296 -17.72 -14.13 5.06
CA GLY A 296 -16.44 -13.59 4.63
C GLY A 296 -15.27 -14.11 5.44
N ASN A 297 -14.07 -13.77 4.97
CA ASN A 297 -12.81 -14.18 5.58
C ASN A 297 -11.73 -13.09 5.42
N THR A 298 -10.76 -13.08 6.33
CA THR A 298 -9.55 -12.26 6.27
C THR A 298 -8.36 -13.13 6.62
N THR A 299 -7.24 -12.97 5.91
CA THR A 299 -6.14 -13.95 5.91
C THR A 299 -4.85 -13.48 6.59
N TYR A 300 -4.86 -12.33 7.28
CA TYR A 300 -3.71 -11.86 8.07
C TYR A 300 -4.11 -10.77 9.07
N ARG A 301 -3.16 -10.38 9.93
CA ARG A 301 -3.38 -9.50 11.09
C ARG A 301 -4.16 -8.21 10.85
N TYR A 302 -3.74 -7.43 9.87
CA TYR A 302 -3.95 -5.99 9.91
C TYR A 302 -5.23 -5.43 9.25
N PRO A 303 -5.90 -6.07 8.27
CA PRO A 303 -7.12 -5.51 7.71
C PRO A 303 -8.24 -5.46 8.76
N PRO A 304 -9.03 -4.39 8.81
CA PRO A 304 -10.28 -4.41 9.54
C PRO A 304 -11.16 -5.57 9.04
N ARG A 305 -11.76 -6.31 9.97
CA ARG A 305 -12.74 -7.36 9.68
C ARG A 305 -14.09 -6.70 9.53
N GLU A 306 -14.54 -6.60 8.28
CA GLU A 306 -15.81 -5.98 7.92
C GLU A 306 -16.58 -6.90 6.97
N TYR A 307 -17.59 -7.60 7.49
CA TYR A 307 -18.36 -8.58 6.74
C TYR A 307 -19.79 -8.10 6.54
N VAL A 308 -20.23 -8.04 5.29
CA VAL A 308 -21.59 -7.62 4.94
C VAL A 308 -22.53 -8.81 5.06
N ILE A 309 -23.59 -8.64 5.83
CA ILE A 309 -24.70 -9.58 5.95
C ILE A 309 -25.86 -8.98 5.15
N PRO A 310 -26.27 -9.59 4.01
CA PRO A 310 -27.27 -8.98 3.12
C PRO A 310 -28.62 -8.74 3.77
N ALA A 311 -29.05 -9.67 4.64
CA ALA A 311 -30.31 -9.59 5.38
C ALA A 311 -30.16 -10.32 6.72
N LEU A 312 -30.47 -9.66 7.82
CA LEU A 312 -30.49 -10.30 9.14
C LEU A 312 -31.69 -11.25 9.28
N PRO A 313 -31.52 -12.44 9.89
CA PRO A 313 -32.63 -13.32 10.21
C PRO A 313 -33.50 -12.71 11.32
N GLU A 314 -34.79 -13.01 11.34
CA GLU A 314 -35.67 -12.68 12.46
C GLU A 314 -35.41 -13.62 13.65
N GLY A 315 -35.34 -13.08 14.87
CA GLY A 315 -35.17 -13.88 16.08
C GLY A 315 -33.75 -14.43 16.22
N ARG A 316 -33.62 -15.74 16.43
CA ARG A 316 -32.33 -16.37 16.78
C ARG A 316 -31.33 -16.28 15.61
N CYS A 317 -30.17 -15.69 15.88
CA CYS A 317 -29.04 -15.57 14.96
C CYS A 317 -27.77 -16.10 15.62
N VAL A 318 -27.07 -17.02 14.96
CA VAL A 318 -25.81 -17.58 15.44
C VAL A 318 -24.67 -17.05 14.58
N ILE A 319 -23.71 -16.39 15.22
CA ILE A 319 -22.44 -16.01 14.59
C ILE A 319 -21.39 -17.01 15.05
N ALA A 320 -20.68 -17.63 14.10
CA ALA A 320 -19.53 -18.47 14.38
C ALA A 320 -18.29 -17.90 13.67
N ILE A 321 -17.17 -17.85 14.38
CA ILE A 321 -15.88 -17.39 13.84
C ILE A 321 -14.89 -18.52 14.03
N ARG A 322 -14.40 -19.06 12.92
CA ARG A 322 -13.27 -19.97 12.92
C ARG A 322 -12.01 -19.15 12.72
N VAL A 323 -11.04 -19.34 13.60
CA VAL A 323 -9.75 -18.66 13.55
C VAL A 323 -8.65 -19.69 13.42
N ILE A 324 -7.70 -19.46 12.51
CA ILE A 324 -6.46 -20.25 12.44
C ILE A 324 -5.32 -19.34 12.90
N SER A 325 -4.50 -19.82 13.84
CA SER A 325 -3.37 -19.07 14.39
C SER A 325 -2.08 -19.87 14.38
N LYS A 326 -0.94 -19.21 14.11
CA LYS A 326 0.39 -19.84 14.09
C LYS A 326 1.02 -19.98 15.47
N ASP A 327 0.71 -19.08 16.40
CA ASP A 327 1.29 -19.10 17.75
C ASP A 327 0.41 -18.33 18.74
N GLY A 328 -0.78 -18.88 18.97
CA GLY A 328 -1.83 -18.19 19.72
C GLY A 328 -2.41 -17.00 18.97
N GLY A 329 -3.45 -16.41 19.54
CA GLY A 329 -4.12 -15.27 18.93
C GLY A 329 -4.90 -14.44 19.93
N CYS A 330 -5.32 -13.28 19.45
CA CYS A 330 -6.24 -12.40 20.13
C CYS A 330 -6.98 -11.56 19.09
N PHE A 331 -8.19 -11.14 19.44
CA PHE A 331 -8.83 -9.98 18.84
C PHE A 331 -8.17 -8.72 19.40
N THR A 332 -7.80 -7.75 18.55
CA THR A 332 -7.06 -6.56 18.96
C THR A 332 -7.87 -5.65 19.91
N PRO A 333 -7.48 -5.53 21.20
CA PRO A 333 -8.20 -4.69 22.14
C PRO A 333 -8.29 -3.23 21.67
N GLY A 334 -9.39 -2.53 21.99
CA GLY A 334 -9.60 -1.13 21.61
C GLY A 334 -10.15 -0.91 20.19
N LYS A 335 -10.40 -1.98 19.43
CA LYS A 335 -11.10 -1.92 18.14
C LYS A 335 -12.62 -2.10 18.31
N GLN A 336 -13.38 -1.81 17.25
CA GLN A 336 -14.84 -1.96 17.26
C GLN A 336 -15.27 -3.40 16.97
N TYR A 337 -16.15 -3.92 17.83
CA TYR A 337 -16.77 -5.24 17.72
C TYR A 337 -18.29 -5.06 17.74
N LEU A 338 -18.90 -4.91 16.57
CA LEU A 338 -20.28 -4.44 16.43
C LEU A 338 -20.99 -5.18 15.29
N LEU A 339 -22.29 -5.41 15.46
CA LEU A 339 -23.21 -5.68 14.36
C LEU A 339 -24.00 -4.40 14.09
N VAL A 340 -23.83 -3.78 12.93
CA VAL A 340 -24.39 -2.45 12.61
C VAL A 340 -25.41 -2.55 11.49
N THR A 341 -26.53 -1.85 11.65
CA THR A 341 -27.60 -1.65 10.65
C THR A 341 -27.89 -0.15 10.51
N ASP A 342 -28.78 0.23 9.59
CA ASP A 342 -29.30 1.60 9.50
C ASP A 342 -30.12 2.05 10.72
N ALA A 343 -30.64 1.10 11.52
CA ALA A 343 -31.49 1.36 12.68
C ALA A 343 -30.76 1.29 14.02
N GLY A 344 -29.49 0.88 14.04
CA GLY A 344 -28.71 0.80 15.26
C GLY A 344 -27.62 -0.27 15.21
N SER A 345 -26.97 -0.49 16.37
CA SER A 345 -25.86 -1.42 16.51
C SER A 345 -25.97 -2.30 17.76
N VAL A 346 -25.51 -3.54 17.65
CA VAL A 346 -25.35 -4.48 18.77
C VAL A 346 -23.86 -4.62 19.11
N ASN A 347 -23.50 -4.50 20.40
CA ASN A 347 -22.13 -4.71 20.87
C ASN A 347 -21.79 -6.20 20.94
N LEU A 348 -20.62 -6.57 20.41
CA LEU A 348 -20.12 -7.94 20.36
C LEU A 348 -18.88 -8.16 21.23
N ASN A 349 -18.30 -7.10 21.82
CA ASN A 349 -17.20 -7.20 22.78
C ASN A 349 -17.74 -7.61 24.16
N ASP A 350 -18.03 -8.90 24.29
CA ASP A 350 -18.64 -9.51 25.46
C ASP A 350 -18.17 -10.97 25.56
N THR A 351 -18.80 -11.80 26.40
CA THR A 351 -18.58 -13.23 26.50
C THR A 351 -19.06 -13.97 25.25
N TRP A 352 -18.20 -14.84 24.73
CA TRP A 352 -18.48 -15.77 23.63
C TRP A 352 -18.26 -17.21 24.11
N ARG A 353 -18.89 -18.16 23.42
CA ARG A 353 -18.54 -19.56 23.55
C ARG A 353 -17.26 -19.81 22.76
N PHE A 354 -16.29 -20.45 23.41
CA PHE A 354 -14.96 -20.70 22.87
C PHE A 354 -14.64 -22.20 22.91
N ARG A 355 -14.08 -22.73 21.83
CA ARG A 355 -13.58 -24.11 21.79
C ARG A 355 -12.38 -24.23 20.87
N ARG A 356 -11.43 -25.08 21.26
CA ARG A 356 -10.31 -25.45 20.40
C ARG A 356 -10.79 -26.44 19.34
N GLY A 357 -10.45 -26.16 18.08
CA GLY A 357 -10.60 -27.09 16.98
C GLY A 357 -9.35 -27.98 16.89
N ALA A 358 -8.53 -27.75 15.88
CA ALA A 358 -7.28 -28.47 15.66
C ALA A 358 -6.12 -27.88 16.48
N THR A 359 -5.13 -28.72 16.81
CA THR A 359 -3.82 -28.30 17.32
C THR A 359 -2.73 -28.82 16.39
N THR A 360 -1.74 -27.99 16.07
CA THR A 360 -0.62 -28.38 15.22
C THR A 360 0.68 -27.68 15.66
N ILE A 361 1.76 -27.91 14.93
CA ILE A 361 3.06 -27.26 15.16
C ILE A 361 3.15 -26.01 14.26
N PRO A 362 3.64 -24.87 14.77
CA PRO A 362 3.87 -23.68 13.94
C PRO A 362 4.72 -24.00 12.70
N PRO A 363 4.34 -23.54 11.51
CA PRO A 363 5.18 -23.66 10.33
C PRO A 363 6.42 -22.78 10.50
N ALA A 364 7.53 -23.18 9.87
CA ALA A 364 8.72 -22.33 9.82
C ALA A 364 8.38 -20.97 9.15
N PRO A 365 9.08 -19.87 9.52
CA PRO A 365 8.86 -18.56 8.93
C PRO A 365 8.91 -18.59 7.40
N GLU A 366 7.96 -17.88 6.79
CA GLU A 366 7.80 -17.82 5.35
C GLU A 366 8.90 -16.98 4.69
N VAL A 367 9.33 -17.39 3.49
CA VAL A 367 10.26 -16.62 2.67
C VAL A 367 9.47 -15.77 1.67
N PHE A 368 9.51 -14.46 1.89
CA PHE A 368 8.91 -13.48 0.98
C PHE A 368 9.95 -12.94 0.01
N PHE A 369 9.88 -13.34 -1.26
CA PHE A 369 10.83 -12.88 -2.29
C PHE A 369 10.74 -11.38 -2.54
N GLN A 370 9.56 -10.78 -2.41
CA GLN A 370 9.40 -9.33 -2.51
C GLN A 370 10.17 -8.55 -1.43
N TYR A 371 10.62 -9.19 -0.34
CA TYR A 371 11.45 -8.52 0.68
C TYR A 371 12.93 -8.55 0.31
N LYS A 372 13.32 -9.34 -0.69
CA LYS A 372 14.71 -9.58 -1.03
C LYS A 372 15.31 -8.39 -1.77
N PRO A 373 16.63 -8.16 -1.62
CA PRO A 373 17.26 -6.96 -2.15
C PRO A 373 17.10 -6.81 -3.66
N THR A 374 17.03 -5.57 -4.14
CA THR A 374 16.98 -5.20 -5.57
C THR A 374 15.71 -5.57 -6.34
N GLY A 375 14.98 -6.61 -5.93
CA GLY A 375 13.86 -7.15 -6.71
C GLY A 375 12.79 -6.12 -7.06
N LEU A 376 12.32 -5.32 -6.10
CA LEU A 376 11.27 -4.33 -6.32
C LEU A 376 11.77 -3.07 -7.01
N TYR A 377 13.01 -2.65 -6.75
CA TYR A 377 13.64 -1.59 -7.55
C TYR A 377 13.58 -1.93 -9.05
N ASN A 378 14.03 -3.13 -9.40
CA ASN A 378 14.13 -3.58 -10.78
C ASN A 378 12.77 -3.67 -11.47
N GLY A 379 11.76 -4.23 -10.79
CA GLY A 379 10.44 -4.47 -11.38
C GLY A 379 9.45 -3.32 -11.25
N MET A 380 9.60 -2.43 -10.25
CA MET A 380 8.59 -1.42 -9.91
C MET A 380 9.08 0.03 -9.92
N ILE A 381 10.40 0.28 -9.91
CA ILE A 381 10.96 1.65 -9.91
C ILE A 381 11.71 1.93 -11.20
N ALA A 382 12.60 1.04 -11.63
CA ALA A 382 13.39 1.22 -12.84
C ALA A 382 12.54 1.49 -14.11
N PRO A 383 11.36 0.86 -14.31
CA PRO A 383 10.47 1.19 -15.44
C PRO A 383 9.92 2.63 -15.42
N LEU A 384 9.89 3.27 -14.25
CA LEU A 384 9.31 4.61 -14.07
C LEU A 384 10.31 5.72 -14.40
N ARG A 385 11.62 5.43 -14.49
CA ARG A 385 12.70 6.42 -14.56
C ARG A 385 12.65 7.38 -15.75
N ARG A 386 11.89 7.02 -16.80
CA ARG A 386 11.70 7.87 -18.00
C ARG A 386 10.50 8.81 -17.88
N PHE A 387 9.62 8.59 -16.91
CA PHE A 387 8.46 9.44 -16.68
C PHE A 387 8.84 10.60 -15.74
N ALA A 388 8.62 11.82 -16.20
CA ALA A 388 8.94 13.01 -15.42
C ALA A 388 8.04 13.11 -14.17
N VAL A 389 8.67 13.33 -13.01
CA VAL A 389 7.98 13.53 -11.73
C VAL A 389 8.51 14.78 -11.04
N LYS A 390 7.66 15.43 -10.25
CA LYS A 390 8.02 16.59 -9.42
C LYS A 390 8.84 16.21 -8.19
N GLY A 391 8.61 15.00 -7.67
CA GLY A 391 9.25 14.51 -6.45
C GLY A 391 8.74 13.14 -6.03
N VAL A 392 9.31 12.67 -4.92
CA VAL A 392 8.97 11.38 -4.30
C VAL A 392 8.39 11.62 -2.91
N ILE A 393 7.28 10.97 -2.59
CA ILE A 393 6.82 10.78 -1.22
C ILE A 393 7.10 9.33 -0.78
N TRP A 394 7.78 9.17 0.35
CA TRP A 394 8.30 7.90 0.84
C TRP A 394 7.78 7.57 2.23
N TYR A 395 7.07 6.45 2.39
CA TYR A 395 6.61 6.00 3.72
C TYR A 395 7.00 4.55 3.94
N GLN A 396 8.13 4.39 4.62
CA GLN A 396 8.70 3.09 4.98
C GLN A 396 9.62 3.20 6.19
N GLY A 397 9.75 2.09 6.90
CA GLY A 397 10.70 1.90 7.99
C GLY A 397 10.33 0.72 8.88
N GLU A 398 9.06 0.31 8.90
CA GLU A 398 8.54 -0.69 9.84
C GLU A 398 9.20 -2.06 9.64
N ALA A 399 9.49 -2.45 8.40
CA ALA A 399 10.19 -3.71 8.10
C ALA A 399 11.71 -3.66 8.43
N ASP A 400 12.30 -2.47 8.53
CA ASP A 400 13.68 -2.30 9.00
C ASP A 400 13.75 -2.05 10.51
N ALA A 401 12.61 -1.86 11.19
CA ALA A 401 12.58 -1.51 12.60
C ALA A 401 13.11 -2.62 13.52
N GLU A 402 13.14 -3.88 13.08
CA GLU A 402 13.80 -4.97 13.81
C GLU A 402 15.32 -4.75 13.87
N ASN A 403 15.92 -4.29 12.77
CA ASN A 403 17.36 -4.05 12.60
C ASN A 403 17.60 -2.66 11.99
N PRO A 404 17.37 -1.58 12.76
CA PRO A 404 17.33 -0.21 12.22
C PRO A 404 18.73 0.32 11.85
N GLU A 405 19.80 -0.35 12.27
CA GLU A 405 21.17 0.07 12.01
C GLU A 405 21.40 0.36 10.52
N ARG A 406 22.14 1.44 10.25
CA ARG A 406 22.50 1.90 8.90
C ARG A 406 21.29 2.22 7.99
N TYR A 407 20.07 2.36 8.51
CA TYR A 407 18.92 2.76 7.68
C TYR A 407 19.13 4.11 6.98
N ALA A 408 19.64 5.13 7.69
CA ALA A 408 19.93 6.43 7.08
C ALA A 408 20.96 6.35 5.94
N GLU A 409 21.92 5.43 6.06
CA GLU A 409 22.93 5.16 5.03
C GLU A 409 22.32 4.49 3.80
N LYS A 410 21.51 3.43 4.00
CA LYS A 410 20.75 2.76 2.94
C LYS A 410 19.84 3.76 2.20
N PHE A 411 19.13 4.60 2.95
CA PHE A 411 18.25 5.62 2.38
C PHE A 411 19.02 6.66 1.57
N ARG A 412 20.16 7.16 2.06
CA ARG A 412 21.05 8.06 1.31
C ARG A 412 21.51 7.45 -0.01
N ARG A 413 21.96 6.18 0.00
CA ARG A 413 22.38 5.46 -1.21
C ARG A 413 21.23 5.30 -2.20
N MET A 414 20.04 4.92 -1.72
CA MET A 414 18.83 4.80 -2.54
C MET A 414 18.45 6.13 -3.21
N VAL A 415 18.35 7.22 -2.43
CA VAL A 415 18.00 8.55 -2.93
C VAL A 415 18.98 9.02 -4.00
N ASN A 416 20.29 8.87 -3.77
CA ASN A 416 21.31 9.30 -4.73
C ASN A 416 21.23 8.53 -6.04
N ILE A 417 21.00 7.22 -5.98
CA ILE A 417 20.83 6.40 -7.19
C ILE A 417 19.55 6.80 -7.93
N TRP A 418 18.41 6.94 -7.25
CA TRP A 418 17.15 7.32 -7.92
C TRP A 418 17.25 8.70 -8.57
N ARG A 419 17.94 9.66 -7.94
CA ARG A 419 18.24 10.96 -8.56
C ARG A 419 19.07 10.82 -9.83
N ALA A 420 20.07 9.93 -9.83
CA ALA A 420 20.88 9.65 -11.00
C ALA A 420 20.05 8.97 -12.11
N ASP A 421 19.17 8.02 -11.75
CA ASP A 421 18.32 7.32 -12.72
C ASP A 421 17.33 8.25 -13.43
N TRP A 422 16.78 9.24 -12.71
CA TRP A 422 15.94 10.29 -13.30
C TRP A 422 16.73 11.42 -13.96
N GLY A 423 18.04 11.50 -13.71
CA GLY A 423 18.87 12.64 -14.15
C GLY A 423 18.43 13.97 -13.52
N GLN A 424 17.81 13.93 -12.34
CA GLN A 424 17.23 15.09 -11.66
C GLN A 424 17.49 15.01 -10.16
N GLU A 425 17.79 16.15 -9.54
CA GLU A 425 17.87 16.27 -8.09
C GLU A 425 16.45 16.32 -7.47
N LEU A 426 15.75 15.18 -7.53
CA LEU A 426 14.39 15.01 -7.04
C LEU A 426 14.29 15.30 -5.54
N PRO A 427 13.26 16.05 -5.09
CA PRO A 427 12.95 16.18 -3.69
C PRO A 427 12.37 14.85 -3.16
N PHE A 428 12.82 14.44 -1.97
CA PHE A 428 12.31 13.27 -1.25
C PHE A 428 11.65 13.71 0.05
N LEU A 429 10.32 13.57 0.12
CA LEU A 429 9.55 13.86 1.31
C LEU A 429 9.21 12.52 1.97
N PHE A 430 9.66 12.28 3.19
CA PHE A 430 9.48 10.99 3.85
C PHE A 430 8.74 11.12 5.17
N VAL A 431 8.16 10.03 5.65
CA VAL A 431 7.32 10.02 6.84
C VAL A 431 8.05 9.34 8.00
N GLU A 432 8.14 10.02 9.14
CA GLU A 432 8.59 9.40 10.39
C GLU A 432 7.59 8.31 10.81
N LEU A 433 8.07 7.18 11.33
CA LEU A 433 7.16 6.15 11.83
C LEU A 433 6.25 6.68 12.96
N PRO A 434 4.96 6.30 12.95
CA PRO A 434 4.01 6.76 13.95
C PRO A 434 4.24 6.04 15.29
N HIS A 435 3.65 6.50 16.39
CA HIS A 435 3.71 5.73 17.64
C HIS A 435 3.08 4.33 17.49
N TRP A 436 3.76 3.31 17.99
CA TRP A 436 3.30 1.92 18.05
C TRP A 436 4.08 1.16 19.13
N GLU A 437 3.39 0.39 19.98
CA GLU A 437 4.04 -0.29 21.12
C GLU A 437 4.65 -1.65 20.77
N GLY A 438 4.32 -2.21 19.60
CA GLY A 438 4.76 -3.56 19.22
C GLY A 438 6.21 -3.68 18.73
N GLY A 439 6.99 -2.60 18.72
CA GLY A 439 8.36 -2.58 18.18
C GLY A 439 9.40 -2.17 19.24
N PRO A 440 10.30 -3.06 19.72
CA PRO A 440 11.28 -2.71 20.74
C PRO A 440 12.29 -1.65 20.26
N ASN A 441 12.65 -1.70 18.98
CA ASN A 441 13.64 -0.84 18.34
C ASN A 441 13.02 0.34 17.58
N TRP A 442 11.72 0.61 17.78
CA TRP A 442 10.95 1.60 17.03
C TRP A 442 11.49 3.03 17.17
N HIS A 443 12.00 3.38 18.35
CA HIS A 443 12.63 4.67 18.61
C HIS A 443 13.96 4.84 17.87
N LEU A 444 14.77 3.78 17.76
CA LEU A 444 16.01 3.79 16.98
C LEU A 444 15.74 3.93 15.48
N MET A 445 14.68 3.28 15.00
CA MET A 445 14.23 3.43 13.61
C MET A 445 13.85 4.89 13.30
N ARG A 446 13.07 5.54 14.18
CA ARG A 446 12.76 6.98 14.04
C ARG A 446 14.04 7.82 14.06
N GLN A 447 14.97 7.56 14.98
CA GLN A 447 16.27 8.26 14.99
C GLN A 447 16.98 8.17 13.64
N GLN A 448 16.99 7.01 12.98
CA GLN A 448 17.58 6.85 11.66
C GLN A 448 16.85 7.63 10.56
N GLN A 449 15.52 7.72 10.61
CA GLN A 449 14.75 8.58 9.70
C GLN A 449 15.12 10.05 9.90
N TRP A 450 15.31 10.50 11.13
CA TRP A 450 15.79 11.86 11.40
C TRP A 450 17.22 12.11 10.89
N LEU A 451 18.13 11.14 11.04
CA LEU A 451 19.49 11.23 10.46
C LEU A 451 19.48 11.32 8.91
N ALA A 452 18.42 10.82 8.26
CA ALA A 452 18.27 10.95 6.81
C ALA A 452 18.00 12.40 6.34
N LEU A 453 17.61 13.32 7.23
CA LEU A 453 17.44 14.75 6.90
C LEU A 453 18.75 15.45 6.52
N ASP A 454 19.91 14.84 6.77
CA ASP A 454 21.19 15.34 6.28
C ASP A 454 21.32 15.25 4.76
N ILE A 455 20.42 14.53 4.07
CA ILE A 455 20.39 14.46 2.61
C ILE A 455 19.78 15.76 2.06
N PRO A 456 20.45 16.49 1.14
CA PRO A 456 19.90 17.69 0.52
C PRO A 456 18.56 17.42 -0.18
N LYS A 457 17.71 18.45 -0.28
CA LYS A 457 16.35 18.37 -0.86
C LYS A 457 15.53 17.21 -0.30
N THR A 458 15.57 17.06 1.03
CA THR A 458 14.66 16.16 1.74
C THR A 458 13.82 16.91 2.77
N ALA A 459 12.71 16.31 3.17
CA ALA A 459 11.93 16.78 4.30
C ALA A 459 11.24 15.59 4.97
N ILE A 460 11.02 15.68 6.28
CA ILE A 460 10.29 14.69 7.05
C ILE A 460 8.93 15.25 7.45
N ALA A 461 7.88 14.47 7.21
CA ALA A 461 6.58 14.60 7.85
C ALA A 461 6.62 13.74 9.12
N ALA A 462 6.71 14.37 10.29
CA ALA A 462 6.65 13.66 11.56
C ALA A 462 5.26 13.03 11.71
N ALA A 463 5.18 11.80 12.22
CA ALA A 463 3.90 11.13 12.45
C ALA A 463 3.82 10.46 13.82
N PHE A 464 4.81 10.69 14.71
CA PHE A 464 4.86 10.05 16.03
C PHE A 464 3.58 10.23 16.85
N ASP A 465 2.85 11.35 16.69
CA ASP A 465 1.61 11.69 17.37
C ASP A 465 0.35 11.11 16.70
N LEU A 466 0.47 10.52 15.51
CA LEU A 466 -0.63 9.99 14.71
C LEU A 466 -0.76 8.46 14.81
N GLY A 467 -0.02 7.86 15.74
CA GLY A 467 0.03 6.43 15.93
C GLY A 467 -1.10 5.86 16.78
N GLU A 468 -1.25 4.55 16.70
CA GLU A 468 -2.15 3.76 17.55
C GLU A 468 -1.29 2.76 18.30
N HIS A 469 -1.40 2.70 19.63
CA HIS A 469 -0.60 1.78 20.47
C HIS A 469 -0.72 0.31 20.01
N ASN A 470 -1.90 -0.06 19.51
CA ASN A 470 -2.31 -1.42 19.15
C ASN A 470 -2.34 -1.71 17.64
N ASP A 471 -2.01 -0.75 16.76
CA ASP A 471 -2.12 -0.92 15.31
C ASP A 471 -0.92 -0.31 14.57
N LEU A 472 -0.23 -1.15 13.78
CA LEU A 472 0.88 -0.75 12.92
C LEU A 472 0.43 0.20 11.80
N HIS A 473 -0.88 0.21 11.48
CA HIS A 473 -1.50 0.90 10.37
C HIS A 473 -2.55 1.90 10.84
N PRO A 474 -2.14 3.01 11.51
CA PRO A 474 -3.10 3.96 12.07
C PRO A 474 -4.01 4.56 10.99
N GLN A 475 -5.29 4.76 11.31
CA GLN A 475 -6.29 5.19 10.32
C GLN A 475 -6.21 6.68 9.96
N GLY A 476 -5.54 7.51 10.79
CA GLY A 476 -5.36 8.96 10.63
C GLY A 476 -4.48 9.39 9.45
N LYS A 477 -4.75 8.90 8.22
CA LYS A 477 -3.91 9.13 7.03
C LYS A 477 -3.99 10.54 6.46
N GLN A 478 -5.07 11.28 6.73
CA GLN A 478 -5.24 12.65 6.24
C GLN A 478 -4.12 13.56 6.74
N ILE A 479 -3.85 13.55 8.05
CA ILE A 479 -2.85 14.45 8.64
C ILE A 479 -1.44 14.11 8.12
N VAL A 480 -1.13 12.84 7.86
CA VAL A 480 0.15 12.44 7.23
C VAL A 480 0.26 13.04 5.82
N GLY A 481 -0.79 12.90 5.00
CA GLY A 481 -0.84 13.48 3.65
C GLY A 481 -0.71 15.00 3.67
N ASP A 482 -1.39 15.68 4.60
CA ASP A 482 -1.32 17.13 4.78
C ASP A 482 0.07 17.61 5.19
N ARG A 483 0.74 16.88 6.08
CA ARG A 483 2.12 17.18 6.50
C ARG A 483 3.10 17.01 5.34
N LEU A 484 2.97 15.93 4.56
CA LEU A 484 3.75 15.76 3.33
C LEU A 484 3.49 16.90 2.34
N ALA A 485 2.23 17.34 2.18
CA ALA A 485 1.90 18.43 1.27
C ALA A 485 2.50 19.74 1.74
N ARG A 486 2.53 20.00 3.05
CA ARG A 486 3.22 21.15 3.65
C ARG A 486 4.75 21.06 3.51
N CYS A 487 5.34 19.88 3.62
CA CYS A 487 6.74 19.64 3.26
C CYS A 487 7.01 20.03 1.79
N ALA A 488 6.13 19.61 0.86
CA ALA A 488 6.23 20.00 -0.53
C ALA A 488 6.08 21.51 -0.71
N MET A 489 5.09 22.15 -0.08
CA MET A 489 4.86 23.60 -0.14
C MET A 489 6.14 24.37 0.23
N ARG A 490 6.81 24.00 1.32
CA ARG A 490 8.09 24.61 1.73
C ARG A 490 9.22 24.33 0.75
N LEU A 491 9.49 23.05 0.51
CA LEU A 491 10.73 22.60 -0.13
C LEU A 491 10.69 22.72 -1.65
N VAL A 492 9.53 22.48 -2.24
CA VAL A 492 9.36 22.33 -3.70
C VAL A 492 8.67 23.55 -4.31
N TYR A 493 7.71 24.15 -3.61
CA TYR A 493 7.00 25.35 -4.09
C TYR A 493 7.54 26.66 -3.49
N GLY A 494 8.50 26.60 -2.57
CA GLY A 494 9.16 27.78 -1.98
C GLY A 494 8.26 28.61 -1.06
N GLU A 495 7.18 28.03 -0.53
CA GLU A 495 6.26 28.73 0.36
C GLU A 495 6.87 28.98 1.74
N LYS A 496 6.66 30.19 2.26
CA LYS A 496 7.03 30.58 3.63
C LYS A 496 5.89 30.28 4.59
N LEU A 497 5.81 29.03 5.05
CA LEU A 497 4.81 28.60 6.03
C LEU A 497 5.28 28.84 7.49
N PRO A 498 4.38 29.09 8.47
CA PRO A 498 4.73 29.20 9.89
C PRO A 498 5.46 27.96 10.39
N HIS A 499 6.50 28.12 11.24
CA HIS A 499 7.28 27.00 11.76
C HIS A 499 6.39 25.89 12.34
N SER A 500 6.74 24.64 12.06
CA SER A 500 6.05 23.45 12.59
C SER A 500 7.07 22.39 12.97
N PRO A 501 6.95 21.76 14.15
CA PRO A 501 7.79 20.62 14.51
C PRO A 501 7.41 19.35 13.73
N PHE A 502 6.33 19.38 12.94
CA PHE A 502 5.83 18.20 12.23
C PHE A 502 6.19 18.17 10.74
N GLU A 503 6.66 19.28 10.17
CA GLU A 503 7.08 19.37 8.76
C GLU A 503 8.45 20.02 8.67
N ILE A 504 9.49 19.20 8.67
CA ILE A 504 10.86 19.67 8.80
C ILE A 504 11.61 19.40 7.51
N ALA A 505 12.05 20.49 6.86
CA ALA A 505 12.98 20.38 5.75
C ALA A 505 14.37 20.02 6.28
N GLY A 506 15.05 19.12 5.57
CA GLY A 506 16.46 18.82 5.79
C GLY A 506 17.33 20.03 5.51
N LYS A 507 18.65 19.90 5.71
CA LYS A 507 19.57 21.02 5.46
C LYS A 507 19.39 21.54 4.04
N LEU A 508 18.96 22.79 3.93
CA LEU A 508 19.07 23.54 2.68
C LEU A 508 20.56 23.63 2.37
N ASP A 509 20.96 23.20 1.18
CA ASP A 509 22.33 23.40 0.73
C ASP A 509 22.56 24.90 0.56
N LEU A 510 23.13 25.54 1.58
CA LEU A 510 23.44 26.97 1.59
C LEU A 510 24.66 27.30 0.70
N SER A 511 25.26 26.32 0.01
CA SER A 511 26.44 26.54 -0.83
C SER A 511 26.17 27.34 -2.12
N HIS A 512 24.90 27.59 -2.48
CA HIS A 512 24.54 28.34 -3.69
C HIS A 512 23.96 29.76 -3.46
N HIS A 513 24.07 30.31 -2.25
CA HIS A 513 23.66 31.70 -1.96
C HIS A 513 24.81 32.65 -1.59
N GLN A 514 26.02 32.39 -2.09
CA GLN A 514 27.07 33.40 -2.20
C GLN A 514 27.42 33.62 -3.67
N SER A 515 26.70 34.51 -4.32
CA SER A 515 27.16 35.22 -5.54
C SER A 515 26.50 36.59 -5.60
#